data_AF-A0AAJ1B296-F1
#
_entry.id   AF-A0AAJ1B296-F1
#
_cell.length_a   1.000
_cell.length_b   1.000
_cell.length_c   1.000
_cell.angle_alpha   90.00
_cell.angle_beta   90.00
_cell.angle_gamma   90.00
#
_symmetry.space_group_name_H-M   'P 1'
#
loop_
_entity.id
_entity.type
_entity.pdbx_description
1 polymer ?
#
loop_
_entity_poly.entity_id
_entity_poly.type
_entity_poly.pdbx_seq_one_letter_code
_entity_poly.pdbx_strand_id
1 'polypeptide(L)'
;QESFGLETYSPYQDTDLEDIKVFDGGDLELPFGNTRKALDIIKVTTKTIIKANKLPCMIGGEHLVTLGAFEAVFEKYPEIRVIHFDAHTDLRDEYLGEKLSHASV
;
A
#
# COMPACT_ATOMS: atom_id res chain seq x y z
N GLN A 1 12.45 7.27 11.22
CA GLN A 1 13.14 7.19 12.53
C GLN A 1 12.28 7.70 13.68
N GLU A 2 11.18 8.43 13.43
CA GLU A 2 10.27 8.88 14.49
C GLU A 2 9.61 7.74 15.30
N SER A 3 9.41 6.57 14.69
CA SER A 3 8.75 5.44 15.36
C SER A 3 9.51 4.87 16.55
N PHE A 4 10.83 5.06 16.65
CA PHE A 4 11.64 4.50 17.75
C PHE A 4 11.28 5.08 19.13
N GLY A 5 10.71 6.29 19.17
CA GLY A 5 10.32 6.94 20.43
C GLY A 5 8.87 6.70 20.83
N LEU A 6 8.10 5.94 20.04
CA LEU A 6 6.71 5.60 20.38
C LEU A 6 6.68 4.33 21.21
N GLU A 7 5.82 4.32 22.23
CA GLU A 7 5.53 3.11 23.02
C GLU A 7 4.88 2.04 22.12
N THR A 8 5.22 0.78 22.37
CA THR A 8 4.67 -0.37 21.64
C THR A 8 3.24 -0.71 22.10
N TYR A 9 2.90 -0.35 23.33
CA TYR A 9 1.58 -0.56 23.92
C TYR A 9 0.57 0.53 23.56
N SER A 10 -0.62 0.11 23.10
CA SER A 10 -1.76 0.99 22.82
C SER A 10 -2.84 0.87 23.89
N PRO A 11 -3.08 1.91 24.74
CA PRO A 11 -4.11 1.85 25.78
C PRO A 11 -5.53 1.85 25.23
N TYR A 12 -5.74 2.37 24.01
CA TYR A 12 -7.06 2.37 23.36
C TYR A 12 -7.46 0.99 22.85
N GLN A 13 -6.48 0.13 22.56
CA GLN A 13 -6.69 -1.22 22.07
C GLN A 13 -6.39 -2.30 23.11
N ASP A 14 -5.79 -1.91 24.26
CA ASP A 14 -5.33 -2.82 25.32
C ASP A 14 -4.48 -3.96 24.73
N THR A 15 -3.47 -3.60 23.94
CA THR A 15 -2.63 -4.54 23.17
C THR A 15 -1.23 -3.97 22.96
N ASP A 16 -0.22 -4.84 22.97
CA ASP A 16 1.17 -4.50 22.69
C ASP A 16 1.61 -4.98 21.29
N LEU A 17 2.36 -4.14 20.57
CA LEU A 17 2.97 -4.51 19.28
C LEU A 17 4.01 -5.64 19.44
N GLU A 18 4.60 -5.81 20.62
CA GLU A 18 5.57 -6.90 20.87
C GLU A 18 4.93 -8.30 20.85
N ASP A 19 3.61 -8.38 21.09
CA ASP A 19 2.86 -9.64 21.12
C ASP A 19 2.42 -10.12 19.71
N ILE A 20 2.61 -9.29 18.68
CA ILE A 20 2.20 -9.59 17.30
C ILE A 20 3.40 -9.84 16.38
N LYS A 21 3.21 -10.73 15.40
CA LYS A 21 4.23 -11.06 14.41
C LYS A 21 4.21 -10.06 13.25
N VAL A 22 4.99 -9.00 13.37
CA VAL A 22 5.20 -8.00 12.31
C VAL A 22 6.59 -8.18 11.70
N PHE A 23 6.72 -7.85 10.42
CA PHE A 23 8.00 -7.79 9.71
C PHE A 23 8.11 -6.45 9.01
N ASP A 24 9.15 -5.68 9.34
CA ASP A 24 9.52 -4.48 8.60
C ASP A 24 10.30 -4.87 7.35
N GLY A 25 9.68 -4.68 6.18
CA GLY A 25 10.27 -5.00 4.88
C GLY A 25 11.18 -3.92 4.31
N GLY A 26 11.28 -2.76 4.98
CA GLY A 26 11.99 -1.59 4.46
C GLY A 26 11.35 -1.01 3.20
N ASP A 27 12.11 -0.13 2.54
CA ASP A 27 11.66 0.60 1.36
C ASP A 27 11.92 -0.19 0.07
N LEU A 28 11.00 -0.08 -0.89
CA LEU A 28 11.21 -0.59 -2.24
C LEU A 28 12.05 0.40 -3.06
N GLU A 29 13.09 -0.11 -3.72
CA GLU A 29 13.81 0.66 -4.72
C GLU A 29 12.97 0.80 -6.00
N LEU A 30 12.49 2.01 -6.25
CA LEU A 30 11.65 2.33 -7.40
C LEU A 30 12.43 3.13 -8.46
N PRO A 31 12.17 2.92 -9.77
CA PRO A 31 12.82 3.68 -10.82
C PRO A 31 12.28 5.11 -10.90
N PHE A 32 13.18 6.07 -11.09
CA PHE A 32 12.79 7.46 -11.35
C PHE A 32 12.16 7.62 -12.74
N GLY A 33 11.08 8.40 -12.80
CA GLY A 33 10.46 8.81 -14.07
C GLY A 33 9.73 7.70 -14.84
N ASN A 34 9.51 6.52 -14.24
CA ASN A 34 8.74 5.45 -14.87
C ASN A 34 7.68 4.88 -13.94
N THR A 35 6.52 5.53 -13.94
CA THR A 35 5.36 5.16 -13.12
C THR A 35 4.92 3.72 -13.31
N ARG A 36 4.85 3.24 -14.56
CA ARG A 36 4.40 1.87 -14.84
C ARG A 36 5.34 0.82 -14.24
N LYS A 37 6.64 0.99 -14.40
CA LYS A 37 7.62 0.08 -13.79
C LYS A 37 7.58 0.12 -12.27
N ALA A 38 7.36 1.30 -11.68
CA ALA A 38 7.19 1.42 -10.23
C ALA A 38 5.96 0.63 -9.74
N LEU A 39 4.82 0.76 -10.42
CA LEU A 39 3.61 -0.02 -10.13
C LEU A 39 3.81 -1.53 -10.30
N ASP A 40 4.53 -1.94 -11.34
CA ASP A 40 4.86 -3.36 -11.56
C ASP A 40 5.72 -3.94 -10.42
N ILE A 41 6.70 -3.18 -9.92
CA ILE A 41 7.53 -3.57 -8.77
C ILE A 41 6.67 -3.72 -7.52
N ILE A 42 5.81 -2.73 -7.23
CA ILE A 42 4.89 -2.78 -6.07
C ILE A 42 3.98 -4.01 -6.16
N LYS A 43 3.42 -4.27 -7.35
CA LYS A 43 2.56 -5.44 -7.60
C LYS A 43 3.29 -6.75 -7.35
N VAL A 44 4.51 -6.92 -7.88
CA VAL A 44 5.31 -8.14 -7.71
C VAL A 44 5.68 -8.38 -6.24
N THR A 45 6.10 -7.33 -5.52
CA THR A 45 6.39 -7.41 -4.09
C THR A 45 5.13 -7.81 -3.31
N THR A 46 4.02 -7.12 -3.54
CA THR A 46 2.75 -7.40 -2.86
C THR A 46 2.27 -8.83 -3.12
N LYS A 47 2.37 -9.29 -4.37
CA LYS A 47 2.04 -10.67 -4.77
C LYS A 47 2.90 -11.70 -4.04
N THR A 48 4.18 -11.41 -3.80
CA THR A 48 5.09 -12.30 -3.04
C THR A 48 4.62 -12.45 -1.59
N ILE A 49 4.30 -11.34 -0.93
CA ILE A 49 3.79 -11.32 0.46
C ILE A 49 2.48 -12.11 0.57
N ILE A 50 1.53 -11.84 -0.33
CA ILE A 50 0.21 -12.46 -0.35
C ILE A 50 0.28 -13.96 -0.65
N LYS A 51 1.19 -14.39 -1.55
CA LYS A 51 1.44 -15.82 -1.83
C LYS A 51 1.99 -16.57 -0.63
N ALA A 52 2.74 -15.89 0.24
CA ALA A 52 3.21 -16.44 1.51
C ALA A 52 2.11 -16.47 2.60
N ASN A 53 0.84 -16.22 2.25
CA ASN A 53 -0.29 -16.09 3.17
C ASN A 53 -0.06 -15.06 4.28
N LYS A 54 0.61 -13.96 3.93
CA LYS A 54 0.81 -12.81 4.82
C LYS A 54 -0.08 -11.63 4.37
N LEU A 55 -0.34 -10.73 5.31
CA LEU A 55 -1.05 -9.48 5.06
C LEU A 55 -0.03 -8.39 4.67
N PRO A 56 -0.08 -7.82 3.45
CA PRO A 56 0.73 -6.67 3.10
C PRO A 56 0.19 -5.40 3.80
N CYS A 57 1.09 -4.61 4.37
CA CYS A 57 0.83 -3.27 4.87
C CYS A 57 1.86 -2.33 4.20
N MET A 58 1.40 -1.43 3.34
CA MET A 58 2.27 -0.55 2.56
C MET A 58 2.19 0.87 3.10
N ILE A 59 3.34 1.45 3.42
CA ILE A 59 3.47 2.88 3.71
C ILE A 59 4.00 3.55 2.44
N GLY A 60 3.09 4.19 1.71
CA GLY A 60 3.37 4.83 0.43
C GLY A 60 3.72 6.32 0.54
N GLY A 61 3.93 6.93 -0.62
CA GLY A 61 4.05 8.39 -0.76
C GLY A 61 2.77 9.01 -1.35
N GLU A 62 2.50 8.74 -2.62
CA GLU A 62 1.28 9.20 -3.31
C GLU A 62 0.21 8.10 -3.39
N HIS A 63 -1.04 8.47 -3.66
CA HIS A 63 -2.18 7.54 -3.66
C HIS A 63 -2.10 6.47 -4.77
N LEU A 64 -1.51 6.79 -5.93
CA LEU A 64 -1.42 5.90 -7.09
C LEU A 64 -0.70 4.57 -6.80
N VAL A 65 0.22 4.53 -5.83
CA VAL A 65 0.91 3.29 -5.43
C VAL A 65 -0.07 2.20 -4.98
N THR A 66 -1.27 2.58 -4.54
CA THR A 66 -2.37 1.67 -4.16
C THR A 66 -2.80 0.79 -5.33
N LEU A 67 -2.80 1.31 -6.57
CA LEU A 67 -3.19 0.55 -7.75
C LEU A 67 -2.34 -0.71 -7.92
N GLY A 68 -1.00 -0.57 -7.86
CA GLY A 68 -0.09 -1.70 -8.01
C GLY A 68 -0.27 -2.76 -6.91
N ALA A 69 -0.44 -2.32 -5.67
CA ALA A 69 -0.67 -3.23 -4.54
C ALA A 69 -2.04 -3.93 -4.66
N PHE A 70 -3.09 -3.18 -4.98
CA PHE A 70 -4.45 -3.69 -5.06
C PHE A 70 -4.64 -4.69 -6.20
N GLU A 71 -4.01 -4.48 -7.37
CA GLU A 71 -4.04 -5.47 -8.46
C GLU A 71 -3.55 -6.85 -7.99
N ALA A 72 -2.48 -6.92 -7.19
CA ALA A 72 -1.99 -8.19 -6.64
C ALA A 72 -2.95 -8.80 -5.61
N VAL A 73 -3.63 -7.98 -4.82
CA VAL A 73 -4.64 -8.43 -3.86
C VAL A 73 -5.87 -8.99 -4.58
N PHE A 74 -6.38 -8.25 -5.56
CA PHE A 74 -7.54 -8.61 -6.35
C PHE A 74 -7.33 -9.91 -7.13
N GLU A 75 -6.12 -10.14 -7.66
CA GLU A 75 -5.74 -11.40 -8.30
C GLU A 75 -5.93 -12.64 -7.39
N LYS A 76 -5.77 -12.52 -6.07
CA LYS A 76 -6.01 -13.62 -5.12
C LYS A 76 -7.43 -13.63 -4.56
N TYR A 77 -8.02 -12.45 -4.36
CA TYR A 77 -9.32 -12.28 -3.71
C TYR A 77 -10.26 -11.49 -4.62
N PRO A 78 -10.89 -12.12 -5.62
CA PRO A 78 -11.73 -11.42 -6.61
C PRO A 78 -12.99 -10.79 -6.01
N GLU A 79 -13.46 -11.29 -4.86
CA GLU A 79 -14.63 -10.77 -4.14
C GLU A 79 -14.29 -9.67 -3.10
N ILE A 80 -13.04 -9.18 -3.09
CA ILE A 80 -12.61 -8.16 -2.13
C ILE A 80 -13.40 -6.86 -2.30
N ARG A 81 -13.60 -6.15 -1.19
CA ARG A 81 -14.19 -4.81 -1.15
C ARG A 81 -13.15 -3.81 -0.70
N VAL A 82 -13.23 -2.59 -1.26
CA VAL A 82 -12.35 -1.47 -0.91
C VAL A 82 -13.09 -0.56 0.05
N ILE A 83 -12.41 -0.20 1.15
CA ILE A 83 -12.83 0.90 2.03
C ILE A 83 -11.85 2.03 1.75
N HIS A 84 -12.36 3.16 1.26
CA HIS A 84 -11.58 4.30 0.82
C HIS A 84 -11.83 5.48 1.76
N PHE A 85 -10.77 5.93 2.42
CA PHE A 85 -10.77 7.14 3.25
C PHE A 85 -9.88 8.17 2.57
N ASP A 86 -10.50 9.18 1.97
CA ASP A 86 -9.80 10.29 1.35
C ASP A 86 -10.66 11.56 1.46
N ALA A 87 -10.01 12.73 1.45
CA ALA A 87 -10.70 14.01 1.33
C ALA A 87 -11.21 14.25 -0.10
N HIS A 88 -10.65 13.56 -1.09
CA HIS A 88 -10.98 13.65 -2.50
C HIS A 88 -11.60 12.36 -3.01
N THR A 89 -12.31 12.44 -4.14
CA THR A 89 -12.96 11.25 -4.70
C THR A 89 -12.00 10.37 -5.49
N ASP A 90 -10.96 10.94 -6.09
CA ASP A 90 -10.00 10.29 -6.99
C ASP A 90 -10.64 9.51 -8.17
N LEU A 91 -11.85 9.91 -8.57
CA LEU A 91 -12.63 9.30 -9.66
C LEU A 91 -12.48 10.01 -11.02
N ARG A 92 -11.41 10.78 -11.23
CA ARG A 92 -11.21 11.46 -12.53
C ARG A 92 -10.74 10.44 -13.57
N ASP A 93 -11.13 10.64 -14.83
CA ASP A 93 -10.62 9.80 -15.94
C ASP A 93 -9.13 10.05 -16.21
N GLU A 94 -8.68 11.30 -16.05
CA GLU A 94 -7.29 11.72 -16.14
C GLU A 94 -7.05 13.01 -15.34
N TYR A 95 -5.78 13.26 -15.04
CA TYR A 95 -5.33 14.50 -14.44
C TYR A 95 -4.15 15.06 -15.25
N LEU A 96 -4.32 16.27 -15.81
CA LEU A 96 -3.32 16.93 -16.66
C LEU A 96 -2.85 16.08 -17.87
N GLY A 97 -3.76 15.29 -18.45
CA GLY A 97 -3.46 14.40 -19.58
C GLY A 97 -2.85 13.06 -19.19
N GLU A 98 -2.68 12.77 -17.90
CA GLU A 98 -2.15 11.50 -17.40
C GLU A 98 -3.24 10.70 -16.68
N LYS A 99 -3.41 9.44 -17.09
CA LYS A 99 -4.38 8.49 -16.47
C LYS A 99 -3.85 7.83 -15.21
N LEU A 100 -2.53 7.70 -15.10
CA LEU A 100 -1.87 7.13 -13.93
C LEU A 100 -1.48 8.30 -13.02
N SER A 101 -2.43 8.73 -12.19
CA SER A 101 -2.26 9.87 -11.29
C SER A 101 -2.92 9.58 -9.94
N HIS A 102 -2.47 10.28 -8.89
CA HIS A 102 -3.09 10.25 -7.57
C HIS A 102 -4.56 10.73 -7.56
N ALA A 103 -5.02 11.42 -8.59
CA ALA A 103 -6.41 11.90 -8.70
C ALA A 103 -7.32 10.98 -9.54
N SER A 104 -6.81 9.83 -9.99
CA SER A 104 -7.46 8.86 -10.88
C SER A 104 -7.03 7.42 -10.54
N VAL A 105 -7.06 7.08 -9.25
CA VAL A 105 -6.51 5.84 -8.68
C VAL A 105 -7.43 4.63 -8.91
#